data_AF-A0A7W3UH08-F1
#
_entry.id   AF-A0A7W3UH08-F1
#
_cell.length_a   1.000
_cell.length_b   1.000
_cell.length_c   1.000
_cell.angle_alpha   90.00
_cell.angle_beta   90.00
_cell.angle_gamma   90.00
#
_symmetry.space_group_name_H-M   'P 1'
#
loop_
_entity.id
_entity.type
_entity.pdbx_description
1 polymer ?
#
loop_
_entity_poly.entity_id
_entity_poly.type
_entity_poly.pdbx_seq_one_letter_code
_entity_poly.pdbx_strand_id
1 'polypeptide(L)'
;MAIISVKKYINDSFSSISGRSLGKAVIEALENDNKQKIILDFNSMSPFTSLFFNAMLEELLGQGNIKVINDSLIIKNLSNLDVKTYERCLNSAIQHQVKLDAD
;
A
#
# COMPACT_ATOMS: atom_id res chain seq x y z
N MET A 1 0.35 -10.36 -13.82
CA MET A 1 -0.53 -9.35 -13.21
C MET A 1 -1.15 -10.05 -12.04
N ALA A 2 -0.60 -9.83 -10.86
CA ALA A 2 -1.07 -10.45 -9.64
C ALA A 2 -2.32 -9.72 -9.10
N ILE A 3 -3.19 -10.48 -8.43
CA ILE A 3 -4.34 -9.93 -7.71
C ILE A 3 -4.19 -10.29 -6.23
N ILE A 4 -4.04 -9.26 -5.40
CA ILE A 4 -4.03 -9.39 -3.95
C ILE A 4 -5.42 -9.03 -3.44
N SER A 5 -6.16 -10.04 -2.98
CA SER A 5 -7.38 -9.82 -2.22
C SER A 5 -7.00 -9.42 -0.80
N VAL A 6 -7.17 -8.14 -0.46
CA VAL A 6 -6.65 -7.53 0.78
C VAL A 6 -7.11 -8.32 2.02
N LYS A 7 -8.36 -8.82 2.01
CA LYS A 7 -8.93 -9.65 3.08
C LYS A 7 -8.24 -10.96 3.40
N LYS A 8 -7.37 -11.44 2.52
CA LYS A 8 -6.58 -12.64 2.80
C LYS A 8 -5.33 -12.35 3.64
N TYR A 9 -4.90 -11.10 3.70
CA TYR A 9 -3.62 -10.69 4.27
C TYR A 9 -3.76 -9.85 5.54
N ILE A 10 -4.96 -9.40 5.85
CA ILE A 10 -5.23 -8.52 6.99
C ILE A 10 -6.40 -9.07 7.81
N ASN A 11 -6.34 -8.84 9.12
CA ASN A 11 -7.39 -9.25 10.05
C ASN A 11 -8.34 -8.09 10.40
N ASP A 12 -7.89 -6.86 10.14
CA ASP A 12 -8.62 -5.63 10.43
C ASP A 12 -8.15 -4.49 9.51
N SER A 13 -8.95 -3.43 9.38
CA SER A 13 -8.68 -2.29 8.48
C SER A 13 -8.16 -1.04 9.20
N PHE A 14 -7.82 -1.15 10.49
CA PHE A 14 -7.53 0.01 11.35
C PHE A 14 -6.18 -0.04 12.08
N SER A 15 -5.49 -1.18 12.08
CA SER A 15 -4.23 -1.40 12.78
C SER A 15 -3.01 -1.27 11.88
N SER A 16 -1.89 -0.89 12.49
CA SER A 16 -0.59 -0.87 11.83
C SER A 16 -0.10 -2.28 11.49
N ILE A 17 -0.45 -3.30 12.29
CA ILE A 17 -0.05 -4.69 12.04
C ILE A 17 -0.64 -5.17 10.72
N SER A 18 -1.93 -4.97 10.52
CA SER A 18 -2.62 -5.30 9.27
C SER A 18 -2.07 -4.51 8.09
N GLY A 19 -1.77 -3.22 8.27
CA GLY A 19 -1.10 -2.40 7.25
C GLY A 19 0.25 -2.97 6.82
N ARG A 20 1.11 -3.32 7.79
CA ARG A 20 2.43 -3.93 7.51
C ARG A 20 2.30 -5.30 6.82
N SER A 21 1.34 -6.13 7.24
CA SER A 21 1.11 -7.42 6.60
C SER A 21 0.73 -7.27 5.13
N LEU A 22 -0.12 -6.28 4.78
CA LEU A 22 -0.42 -5.99 3.38
C LEU A 22 0.82 -5.48 2.63
N GLY A 23 1.62 -4.60 3.24
CA GLY A 23 2.86 -4.10 2.67
C GLY A 23 3.82 -5.23 2.28
N LYS A 24 4.04 -6.19 3.19
CA LYS A 24 4.87 -7.38 2.93
C LYS A 24 4.34 -8.23 1.79
N ALA A 25 3.03 -8.47 1.75
CA ALA A 25 2.41 -9.22 0.66
C ALA A 25 2.60 -8.55 -0.71
N VAL A 26 2.57 -7.21 -0.76
CA VAL A 26 2.86 -6.46 -1.97
C VAL A 26 4.32 -6.64 -2.40
N ILE A 27 5.26 -6.57 -1.45
CA ILE A 27 6.70 -6.72 -1.73
C ILE A 27 6.98 -8.12 -2.28
N GLU A 28 6.49 -9.16 -1.61
CA GLU A 28 6.61 -10.54 -2.06
C GLU A 28 6.02 -10.73 -3.48
N ALA A 29 4.90 -10.08 -3.79
CA ALA A 29 4.31 -10.16 -5.13
C ALA A 29 5.15 -9.42 -6.19
N LEU A 30 5.77 -8.28 -5.84
CA LEU A 30 6.63 -7.51 -6.76
C LEU A 30 7.92 -8.26 -7.10
N GLU A 31 8.50 -8.96 -6.13
CA GLU A 31 9.71 -9.77 -6.32
C GLU A 31 9.48 -10.98 -7.23
N ASN A 32 8.32 -11.63 -7.10
CA ASN A 32 8.01 -12.84 -7.83
C ASN A 32 7.50 -12.62 -9.27
N ASP A 33 6.87 -11.47 -9.57
CA ASP A 33 6.11 -11.28 -10.82
C ASP A 33 6.76 -10.31 -11.84
N ASN A 34 8.10 -10.20 -11.86
CA ASN A 34 8.88 -9.42 -12.86
C ASN A 34 8.34 -7.99 -13.08
N LYS A 35 7.97 -7.28 -12.00
CA LYS A 35 7.45 -5.89 -12.04
C LYS A 35 6.14 -5.71 -12.84
N GLN A 36 5.32 -6.75 -12.99
CA GLN A 36 3.98 -6.56 -13.54
C GLN A 36 3.08 -5.79 -12.58
N LYS A 37 2.06 -5.10 -13.13
CA LYS A 37 1.03 -4.42 -12.33
C LYS A 37 0.40 -5.39 -11.31
N ILE A 38 0.15 -4.91 -10.10
CA ILE A 38 -0.53 -5.63 -9.02
C ILE A 38 -1.87 -4.97 -8.76
N ILE A 39 -2.95 -5.73 -8.74
CA ILE A 39 -4.26 -5.25 -8.30
C ILE A 39 -4.40 -5.49 -6.80
N LEU A 40 -4.62 -4.42 -6.04
CA LEU A 40 -5.06 -4.48 -4.66
C LEU A 40 -6.59 -4.38 -4.61
N ASP A 41 -7.25 -5.49 -4.31
CA ASP A 41 -8.70 -5.57 -4.22
C ASP A 41 -9.18 -5.45 -2.77
N PHE A 42 -9.78 -4.31 -2.45
CA PHE A 42 -10.30 -3.94 -1.13
C PHE A 42 -11.75 -4.36 -0.91
N ASN A 43 -12.33 -5.16 -1.80
CA ASN A 43 -13.71 -5.60 -1.69
C ASN A 43 -14.00 -6.26 -0.33
N SER A 44 -15.17 -5.93 0.23
CA SER A 44 -15.68 -6.45 1.52
C SER A 44 -14.98 -5.93 2.78
N MET A 45 -14.11 -4.91 2.67
CA MET A 45 -13.59 -4.20 3.84
C MET A 45 -13.61 -2.70 3.66
N SER A 46 -14.09 -2.01 4.68
CA SER A 46 -14.18 -0.56 4.80
C SER A 46 -14.71 -0.24 6.20
N PRO A 47 -14.33 0.89 6.82
CA PRO A 47 -13.38 1.90 6.35
C PRO A 47 -11.92 1.51 6.63
N PHE A 48 -10.97 2.21 6.01
CA PHE A 48 -9.53 2.09 6.27
C PHE A 48 -8.99 3.36 6.92
N THR A 49 -8.06 3.20 7.87
CA THR A 49 -7.49 4.36 8.59
C THR A 49 -6.18 4.83 7.97
N SER A 50 -5.80 6.08 8.25
CA SER A 50 -4.44 6.54 7.95
C SER A 50 -3.37 5.73 8.67
N LEU A 51 -3.65 5.19 9.86
CA LEU A 51 -2.72 4.32 10.58
C LEU A 51 -2.42 3.05 9.77
N PHE A 52 -3.46 2.42 9.21
CA PHE A 52 -3.31 1.27 8.33
C PHE A 52 -2.48 1.61 7.09
N PHE A 53 -2.85 2.66 6.35
CA PHE A 53 -2.17 3.00 5.11
C PHE A 53 -0.73 3.47 5.31
N ASN A 54 -0.45 4.26 6.35
CA ASN A 54 0.91 4.68 6.68
C ASN A 54 1.80 3.47 6.96
N ALA A 55 1.31 2.51 7.75
CA ALA A 55 2.06 1.30 8.05
C ALA A 55 2.33 0.44 6.81
N MET A 56 1.37 0.35 5.87
CA MET A 56 1.59 -0.30 4.58
C MET A 56 2.68 0.41 3.77
N LEU A 57 2.60 1.74 3.65
CA LEU A 57 3.53 2.54 2.86
C LEU A 57 4.94 2.57 3.46
N GLU A 58 5.08 2.53 4.79
CA GLU A 58 6.37 2.40 5.48
C GLU A 58 7.11 1.12 5.08
N GLU A 59 6.42 -0.02 4.97
CA GLU A 59 7.05 -1.25 4.47
C GLU A 59 7.53 -1.10 3.03
N LEU A 60 6.72 -0.45 2.18
CA LEU A 60 7.06 -0.24 0.78
C LEU A 60 8.23 0.75 0.60
N LEU A 61 8.29 1.79 1.43
CA LEU A 61 9.41 2.75 1.45
C LEU A 61 10.75 2.05 1.73
N GLY A 62 10.74 1.05 2.61
CA GLY A 62 11.94 0.25 2.94
C GLY A 62 12.47 -0.59 1.77
N GLN A 63 11.69 -0.80 0.72
CA GLN A 63 12.09 -1.61 -0.45
C GLN A 63 12.57 -0.80 -1.65
N GLY A 64 12.34 0.52 -1.65
CA GLY A 64 12.82 1.38 -2.73
C GLY A 64 11.92 2.58 -2.98
N ASN A 65 11.96 3.08 -4.21
CA ASN A 65 11.24 4.29 -4.58
C ASN A 65 9.71 4.07 -4.53
N ILE A 66 9.06 4.71 -3.57
CA ILE A 66 7.62 4.49 -3.30
C ILE A 66 6.75 4.90 -4.47
N LYS A 67 7.18 5.91 -5.25
CA LYS A 67 6.44 6.35 -6.44
C LYS A 67 6.44 5.26 -7.50
N VAL A 68 7.58 4.65 -7.78
CA VAL A 68 7.71 3.55 -8.75
C VAL A 68 6.93 2.32 -8.31
N ILE A 69 7.01 1.99 -7.01
CA ILE A 69 6.23 0.90 -6.42
C ILE A 69 4.74 1.19 -6.59
N ASN A 70 4.28 2.37 -6.20
CA ASN A 70 2.90 2.79 -6.31
C ASN A 70 2.38 2.79 -7.75
N ASP A 71 3.19 3.19 -8.73
CA ASP A 71 2.83 3.16 -10.16
C ASP A 71 2.60 1.72 -10.66
N SER A 72 3.13 0.72 -9.95
CA SER A 72 2.88 -0.69 -10.19
C SER A 72 1.59 -1.20 -9.53
N LEU A 73 0.97 -0.42 -8.65
CA LEU A 73 -0.27 -0.79 -7.96
C LEU A 73 -1.51 -0.28 -8.69
N ILE A 74 -2.57 -1.09 -8.67
CA ILE A 74 -3.91 -0.73 -9.14
C ILE A 74 -4.86 -0.96 -7.96
N ILE A 75 -5.39 0.12 -7.41
CA ILE A 75 -6.33 0.08 -6.29
C ILE A 75 -7.74 -0.18 -6.85
N LYS A 76 -8.44 -1.21 -6.35
CA LYS A 76 -9.83 -1.53 -6.71
C LYS A 76 -10.72 -1.69 -5.48
N ASN A 77 -12.00 -1.36 -5.64
CA ASN A 77 -13.06 -1.53 -4.63
C ASN A 77 -12.77 -0.84 -3.29
N LEU A 78 -11.97 0.23 -3.32
CA LEU A 78 -11.74 1.10 -2.18
C LEU A 78 -12.79 2.23 -2.18
N SER A 79 -13.34 2.59 -1.02
CA SER A 79 -14.35 3.65 -0.94
C SER A 79 -13.75 5.01 -1.31
N ASN A 80 -14.56 5.97 -1.78
CA ASN A 80 -14.07 7.32 -2.12
C ASN A 80 -13.38 8.04 -0.95
N LEU A 81 -13.84 7.78 0.29
CA LEU A 81 -13.23 8.34 1.49
C LEU A 81 -11.85 7.72 1.75
N ASP A 82 -11.76 6.40 1.62
CA ASP A 82 -10.51 5.66 1.83
C ASP A 82 -9.50 5.93 0.72
N VAL A 83 -9.93 6.15 -0.53
CA VAL A 83 -9.06 6.60 -1.64
C VAL A 83 -8.39 7.93 -1.28
N LYS A 84 -9.15 8.92 -0.80
CA LYS A 84 -8.58 10.21 -0.35
C LYS A 84 -7.63 10.03 0.82
N THR A 85 -7.96 9.12 1.74
CA THR A 85 -7.11 8.80 2.89
C THR A 85 -5.79 8.19 2.44
N TYR A 86 -5.84 7.23 1.51
CA TYR A 86 -4.68 6.61 0.89
C TYR A 86 -3.81 7.61 0.14
N GLU A 87 -4.39 8.44 -0.74
CA GLU A 87 -3.67 9.46 -1.50
C GLU A 87 -2.93 10.45 -0.59
N ARG A 88 -3.58 10.87 0.50
CA ARG A 88 -2.94 11.73 1.51
C ARG A 88 -1.75 11.05 2.17
N CYS A 89 -1.89 9.79 2.56
CA CYS A 89 -0.81 8.99 3.16
C CYS A 89 0.34 8.78 2.16
N LEU A 90 0.03 8.47 0.90
CA LEU A 90 1.02 8.30 -0.18
C LEU A 90 1.79 9.59 -0.45
N ASN A 91 1.12 10.73 -0.54
CA ASN A 91 1.78 12.03 -0.73
C ASN A 91 2.74 12.35 0.41
N SER A 92 2.33 12.06 1.66
CA SER A 92 3.22 12.21 2.83
C SER A 92 4.43 11.29 2.74
N ALA A 93 4.25 10.02 2.34
CA ALA A 93 5.33 9.05 2.18
C ALA A 93 6.34 9.48 1.09
N ILE A 94 5.85 9.95 -0.07
CA ILE A 94 6.69 10.48 -1.16
C ILE A 94 7.51 11.67 -0.68
N GLN A 95 6.88 12.64 0.01
CA GLN A 95 7.59 13.80 0.55
C GLN A 95 8.65 13.40 1.59
N HIS A 96 8.37 12.40 2.40
CA HIS A 96 9.33 11.88 3.36
C HIS A 96 10.54 11.24 2.66
N GLN A 97 10.32 10.42 1.64
CA GLN A 97 11.41 9.84 0.85
C GLN A 97 12.27 10.90 0.15
N VAL A 98 11.65 11.91 -0.46
CA VAL A 98 12.38 13.01 -1.11
C VAL A 98 13.29 13.75 -0.11
N LYS A 99 12.87 13.88 1.14
CA LYS A 99 13.71 14.48 2.19
C LYS A 99 14.88 13.56 2.54
N LEU A 100 14.64 12.25 2.71
CA LEU A 100 15.68 11.28 3.00
C LEU A 100 16.73 11.18 1.89
N ASP A 101 16.33 11.33 0.62
CA ASP A 101 17.24 11.28 -0.53
C ASP A 101 18.08 12.56 -0.70
N ALA A 102 17.72 13.65 0.00
CA ALA A 102 18.39 14.95 -0.08
C ALA A 102 19.44 15.18 1.04
N ASP A 103 19.45 14.32 2.05
CA ASP A 103 20.39 14.33 3.19
C ASP A 103 21.58 13.38 2.92
#